data_AF-A0A0P1IJW6-F1
#
_entry.id   AF-A0A0P1IJW6-F1
#
_cell.length_a   1.000
_cell.length_b   1.000
_cell.length_c   1.000
_cell.angle_alpha   90.00
_cell.angle_beta   90.00
_cell.angle_gamma   90.00
#
_symmetry.space_group_name_H-M   'P 1'
#
loop_
_entity.id
_entity.type
_entity.pdbx_description
1 polymer ?
#
loop_
_entity_poly.entity_id
_entity_poly.type
_entity_poly.pdbx_seq_one_letter_code
_entity_poly.pdbx_strand_id
1 'polypeptide(L)'
;MKHLRLWVADRSILFVLLLLAIYFAIISSPALFSGNAFGGDVSHTFQTIDLSQLRPEYFLSGSIVVVLLLIGWSKSARLTSTPHWSGVWAPVIYALFTLVLLGVAIKINSTKGVDVVSVLKTVPWGSFILLVLLIGLFEECLFRGAVFHGFELNYGPLVAALVSSVLFGAMHFINWVTGEALGSTFDQIIQAGMSGLLYVGITLRMNSIWFGVVTHAIWDGVINISGKLDAAAIVLGSEETVTIEASSTGDAAAASAGIISLLVKYFQPLFGVFVLWSWWRQSKRPTATAQTFEK
;
A
#
# COMPACT_ATOMS: atom_id res chain seq x y z
N MET A 1 6.97 -24.80 20.38
CA MET A 1 6.15 -24.49 19.17
C MET A 1 4.67 -24.80 19.35
N LYS A 2 4.24 -26.02 19.72
CA LYS A 2 2.80 -26.36 19.86
C LYS A 2 2.03 -25.45 20.84
N HIS A 3 2.57 -25.19 22.02
CA HIS A 3 1.95 -24.30 23.01
C HIS A 3 1.79 -22.86 22.50
N LEU A 4 2.79 -22.33 21.80
CA LEU A 4 2.73 -20.99 21.18
C LEU A 4 1.59 -20.92 20.15
N ARG A 5 1.50 -21.91 19.26
CA ARG A 5 0.46 -21.93 18.21
C ARG A 5 -0.95 -22.01 18.79
N LEU A 6 -1.15 -22.81 19.83
CA LEU A 6 -2.43 -22.89 20.55
C LEU A 6 -2.76 -21.55 21.22
N TRP A 7 -1.79 -20.94 21.91
CA TRP A 7 -1.99 -19.64 22.55
C TRP A 7 -2.36 -18.55 21.54
N VAL A 8 -1.70 -18.52 20.37
CA VAL A 8 -2.01 -17.57 19.29
C VAL A 8 -3.39 -17.84 18.69
N ALA A 9 -3.79 -19.09 18.51
CA ALA A 9 -5.12 -19.42 18.00
C ALA A 9 -6.23 -18.96 18.97
N ASP A 10 -6.03 -19.17 20.27
CA ASP A 10 -7.01 -18.81 21.31
C ASP A 10 -7.09 -17.28 21.55
N ARG A 11 -6.02 -16.53 21.23
CA ARG A 11 -5.87 -15.10 21.51
C ARG A 11 -5.39 -14.31 20.30
N SER A 12 -5.89 -14.66 19.11
CA SER A 12 -5.38 -14.12 17.85
C SER A 12 -5.44 -12.59 17.79
N ILE A 13 -6.51 -11.98 18.31
CA ILE A 13 -6.68 -10.52 18.35
C ILE A 13 -5.62 -9.85 19.22
N LEU A 14 -5.42 -10.33 20.45
CA LEU A 14 -4.40 -9.80 21.34
C LEU A 14 -3.01 -9.95 20.70
N PHE A 15 -2.73 -11.10 20.11
CA PHE A 15 -1.46 -11.36 19.43
C PHE A 15 -1.20 -10.35 18.30
N VAL A 16 -2.17 -10.13 17.38
CA VAL A 16 -1.94 -9.23 16.24
C VAL A 16 -1.85 -7.76 16.66
N LEU A 17 -2.58 -7.34 17.71
CA LEU A 17 -2.47 -5.98 18.24
C LEU A 17 -1.11 -5.74 18.91
N LEU A 18 -0.60 -6.72 19.66
CA LEU A 18 0.76 -6.66 20.22
C LEU A 18 1.82 -6.65 19.11
N LEU A 19 1.64 -7.46 18.07
CA LEU A 19 2.55 -7.50 16.93
C LEU A 19 2.60 -6.15 16.20
N LEU A 20 1.45 -5.52 15.96
CA LEU A 20 1.37 -4.16 15.41
C LEU A 20 2.09 -3.15 16.30
N ALA A 21 1.83 -3.18 17.62
CA ALA A 21 2.47 -2.26 18.55
C ALA A 21 4.01 -2.41 18.56
N ILE A 22 4.51 -3.66 18.49
CA ILE A 22 5.96 -3.94 18.40
C ILE A 22 6.55 -3.36 17.12
N TYR A 23 5.94 -3.63 15.96
CA TYR A 23 6.46 -3.10 14.70
C TYR A 23 6.37 -1.58 14.63
N PHE A 24 5.27 -0.99 15.10
CA PHE A 24 5.13 0.46 15.19
C PHE A 24 6.24 1.05 16.07
N ALA A 25 6.52 0.46 17.24
CA ALA A 25 7.60 0.91 18.13
C ALA A 25 8.98 0.79 17.46
N ILE A 26 9.26 -0.32 16.75
CA ILE A 26 10.52 -0.51 16.03
C ILE A 26 10.70 0.60 14.98
N ILE A 27 9.69 0.82 14.13
CA ILE A 27 9.77 1.78 13.01
C ILE A 27 9.82 3.22 13.54
N SER A 28 9.07 3.56 14.60
CA SER A 28 9.02 4.92 15.16
C SER A 28 10.23 5.27 16.00
N SER A 29 10.92 4.28 16.58
CA SER A 29 11.99 4.52 17.54
C SER A 29 13.10 5.47 17.06
N PRO A 30 13.60 5.43 15.80
CA PRO A 30 14.65 6.35 15.38
C PRO A 30 14.15 7.80 15.30
N ALA A 31 12.88 7.97 14.90
CA ALA A 31 12.26 9.28 14.72
C ALA A 31 11.89 9.97 16.03
N LEU A 32 11.46 9.20 17.05
CA LEU A 32 11.03 9.74 18.35
C LEU A 32 12.10 10.58 19.07
N PHE A 33 13.38 10.37 18.74
CA PHE A 33 14.50 11.08 19.33
C PHE A 33 15.11 12.13 18.38
N SER A 34 14.47 12.39 17.24
CA SER A 34 14.90 13.41 16.29
C SER A 34 14.31 14.79 16.62
N GLY A 35 15.04 15.87 16.31
CA GLY A 35 14.56 17.25 16.49
C GLY A 35 13.39 17.62 15.56
N ASN A 36 13.13 16.78 14.56
CA ASN A 36 12.10 16.95 13.55
C ASN A 36 10.85 16.09 13.83
N ALA A 37 10.81 15.38 14.96
CA ALA A 37 9.70 14.49 15.28
C ALA A 37 8.35 15.22 15.31
N PHE A 38 7.27 14.48 15.05
CA PHE A 38 5.90 14.97 15.21
C PHE A 38 5.55 16.19 14.33
N GLY A 39 5.89 16.13 13.05
CA GLY A 39 5.63 17.24 12.11
C GLY A 39 6.65 18.37 12.15
N GLY A 40 7.81 18.15 12.76
CA GLY A 40 8.87 19.15 12.89
C GLY A 40 9.64 19.43 11.60
N ASP A 41 9.49 18.61 10.56
CA ASP A 41 10.12 18.81 9.26
C ASP A 41 9.12 19.27 8.19
N VAL A 42 8.92 20.58 8.13
CA VAL A 42 8.08 21.25 7.11
C VAL A 42 8.62 21.11 5.67
N SER A 43 9.86 20.67 5.50
CA SER A 43 10.45 20.38 4.18
C SER A 43 10.30 18.93 3.76
N HIS A 44 9.86 18.07 4.68
CA HIS A 44 9.63 16.64 4.45
C HIS A 44 8.51 16.47 3.42
N THR A 45 8.91 16.47 2.17
CA THR A 45 8.06 16.23 1.03
C THR A 45 8.07 14.74 0.72
N PHE A 46 6.94 14.26 0.19
CA PHE A 46 6.73 12.84 -0.07
C PHE A 46 7.91 12.18 -0.81
N GLN A 47 8.30 11.02 -0.30
CA GLN A 47 8.83 9.90 -1.08
C GLN A 47 10.04 10.20 -1.97
N THR A 48 11.11 10.67 -1.35
CA THR A 48 12.43 10.47 -1.93
C THR A 48 12.82 9.01 -1.82
N ILE A 49 13.36 8.44 -2.89
CA ILE A 49 13.94 7.10 -2.87
C ILE A 49 15.13 7.10 -1.88
N ASP A 50 14.88 6.64 -0.65
CA ASP A 50 15.90 6.51 0.38
C ASP A 50 16.37 5.06 0.50
N LEU A 51 17.50 4.77 -0.14
CA LEU A 51 18.10 3.44 -0.08
C LEU A 51 18.67 3.09 1.29
N SER A 52 18.79 4.05 2.22
CA SER A 52 19.19 3.75 3.60
C SER A 52 18.19 2.82 4.29
N GLN A 53 16.92 2.83 3.83
CA GLN A 53 15.84 1.98 4.33
C GLN A 53 15.99 0.50 3.93
N LEU A 54 16.86 0.14 2.99
CA LEU A 54 17.00 -1.27 2.59
C LEU A 54 17.32 -2.20 3.77
N ARG A 55 18.22 -1.79 4.66
CA ARG A 55 18.61 -2.60 5.83
C ARG A 55 17.45 -2.83 6.80
N PRO A 56 16.72 -1.80 7.27
CA PRO A 56 15.54 -2.03 8.11
C PRO A 56 14.47 -2.81 7.35
N GLU A 57 14.25 -2.58 6.07
CA GLU A 57 13.22 -3.32 5.30
C GLU A 57 13.54 -4.82 5.17
N TYR A 58 14.81 -5.20 5.03
CA TYR A 58 15.20 -6.62 5.14
C TYR A 58 14.83 -7.23 6.49
N PHE A 59 15.09 -6.49 7.57
CA PHE A 59 14.77 -6.94 8.92
C PHE A 59 13.26 -7.05 9.15
N LEU A 60 12.50 -6.03 8.75
CA LEU A 60 11.04 -5.99 8.90
C LEU A 60 10.38 -7.10 8.11
N SER A 61 10.65 -7.19 6.80
CA SER A 61 10.09 -8.21 5.92
C SER A 61 10.53 -9.64 6.32
N GLY A 62 11.80 -9.84 6.64
CA GLY A 62 12.32 -11.13 7.08
C GLY A 62 11.70 -11.59 8.40
N SER A 63 11.63 -10.68 9.39
CA SER A 63 11.08 -10.99 10.71
C SER A 63 9.59 -11.33 10.66
N ILE A 64 8.77 -10.60 9.88
CA ILE A 64 7.33 -10.89 9.81
C ILE A 64 7.07 -12.24 9.15
N VAL A 65 7.81 -12.58 8.09
CA VAL A 65 7.72 -13.89 7.44
C VAL A 65 8.10 -14.98 8.44
N VAL A 66 9.21 -14.83 9.17
CA VAL A 66 9.61 -15.77 10.22
C VAL A 66 8.52 -15.93 11.29
N VAL A 67 7.92 -14.83 11.77
CA VAL A 67 6.81 -14.88 12.73
C VAL A 67 5.65 -15.71 12.18
N LEU A 68 5.19 -15.45 10.95
CA LEU A 68 4.09 -16.20 10.32
C LEU A 68 4.41 -17.69 10.15
N LEU A 69 5.66 -18.04 9.81
CA LEU A 69 6.12 -19.43 9.73
C LEU A 69 6.11 -20.11 11.12
N LEU A 70 6.63 -19.43 12.14
CA LEU A 70 6.73 -19.96 13.51
C LEU A 70 5.34 -20.23 14.11
N ILE A 71 4.40 -19.29 13.99
CA ILE A 71 3.03 -19.46 14.47
C ILE A 71 2.19 -20.42 13.60
N GLY A 72 2.73 -20.88 12.47
CA GLY A 72 2.07 -21.84 11.59
C GLY A 72 0.97 -21.24 10.73
N TRP A 73 1.03 -19.93 10.48
CA TRP A 73 0.06 -19.21 9.67
C TRP A 73 0.43 -19.15 8.20
N SER A 74 1.55 -19.72 7.74
CA SER A 74 1.99 -19.63 6.33
C SER A 74 0.89 -19.91 5.29
N LYS A 75 0.12 -20.98 5.44
CA LYS A 75 -1.00 -21.29 4.55
C LYS A 75 -2.25 -20.45 4.83
N SER A 76 -2.59 -20.24 6.11
CA SER A 76 -3.80 -19.49 6.52
C SER A 76 -3.71 -17.99 6.19
N ALA A 77 -2.51 -17.43 6.33
CA ALA A 77 -2.09 -16.11 5.88
C ALA A 77 -1.90 -16.04 4.35
N ARG A 78 -2.13 -17.14 3.61
CA ARG A 78 -2.06 -17.23 2.15
C ARG A 78 -0.68 -16.90 1.56
N LEU A 79 0.39 -17.06 2.35
CA LEU A 79 1.79 -16.95 1.90
C LEU A 79 2.18 -18.14 1.03
N THR A 80 1.70 -19.34 1.36
CA THR A 80 1.98 -20.59 0.62
C THR A 80 0.73 -21.22 0.00
N SER A 81 -0.33 -20.43 -0.17
CA SER A 81 -1.59 -20.89 -0.76
C SER A 81 -1.53 -20.89 -2.28
N THR A 82 -2.24 -21.83 -2.90
CA THR A 82 -2.34 -21.92 -4.36
C THR A 82 -3.24 -20.81 -4.91
N PRO A 83 -2.75 -19.98 -5.85
CA PRO A 83 -3.54 -18.87 -6.36
C PRO A 83 -4.79 -19.28 -7.13
N HIS A 84 -5.86 -18.50 -6.97
CA HIS A 84 -7.09 -18.58 -7.76
C HIS A 84 -7.03 -17.63 -8.95
N TRP A 85 -6.50 -18.09 -10.09
CA TRP A 85 -6.28 -17.28 -11.28
C TRP A 85 -7.55 -16.64 -11.88
N SER A 86 -8.75 -17.11 -11.53
CA SER A 86 -10.01 -16.44 -11.86
C SER A 86 -10.12 -14.99 -11.34
N GLY A 87 -9.29 -14.60 -10.37
CA GLY A 87 -9.23 -13.26 -9.80
C GLY A 87 -8.17 -12.35 -10.41
N VAL A 88 -7.35 -12.83 -11.36
CA VAL A 88 -6.12 -12.14 -11.81
C VAL A 88 -6.38 -10.76 -12.43
N TRP A 89 -7.59 -10.55 -12.95
CA TRP A 89 -8.03 -9.25 -13.44
C TRP A 89 -7.95 -8.15 -12.36
N ALA A 90 -8.13 -8.48 -11.08
CA ALA A 90 -8.13 -7.50 -9.99
C ALA A 90 -6.75 -6.83 -9.82
N PRO A 91 -5.66 -7.58 -9.58
CA PRO A 91 -4.33 -6.99 -9.51
C PRO A 91 -3.87 -6.40 -10.85
N VAL A 92 -4.26 -6.98 -12.00
CA VAL A 92 -3.88 -6.45 -13.32
C VAL A 92 -4.52 -5.08 -13.58
N ILE A 93 -5.83 -4.92 -13.35
CA ILE A 93 -6.52 -3.64 -13.56
C ILE A 93 -5.94 -2.57 -12.63
N TYR A 94 -5.67 -2.91 -11.37
CA TYR A 94 -5.08 -1.96 -10.43
C TYR A 94 -3.63 -1.59 -10.80
N ALA A 95 -2.82 -2.55 -11.25
CA ALA A 95 -1.48 -2.27 -11.76
C ALA A 95 -1.52 -1.35 -12.99
N LEU A 96 -2.41 -1.61 -13.96
CA LEU A 96 -2.59 -0.77 -15.14
C LEU A 96 -3.03 0.65 -14.77
N PHE A 97 -4.01 0.78 -13.85
CA PHE A 97 -4.42 2.08 -13.33
C PHE A 97 -3.23 2.85 -12.72
N THR A 98 -2.43 2.17 -11.90
CA THR A 98 -1.27 2.76 -11.24
C THR A 98 -0.20 3.20 -12.24
N LEU A 99 0.05 2.41 -13.30
CA LEU A 99 0.95 2.78 -14.40
C LEU A 99 0.42 3.95 -15.23
N VAL A 100 -0.91 4.10 -15.37
CA VAL A 100 -1.51 5.28 -16.00
C VAL A 100 -1.22 6.53 -15.16
N LEU A 101 -1.31 6.46 -13.83
CA LEU A 101 -0.95 7.58 -12.95
C LEU A 101 0.52 7.99 -13.12
N LEU A 102 1.43 7.02 -13.26
CA LEU A 102 2.84 7.30 -13.57
C LEU A 102 2.98 8.02 -14.92
N GLY A 103 2.29 7.56 -15.96
CA GLY A 103 2.29 8.21 -17.27
C GLY A 103 1.79 9.66 -17.22
N VAL A 104 0.75 9.91 -16.42
CA VAL A 104 0.23 11.27 -16.16
C VAL A 104 1.28 12.12 -15.43
N ALA A 105 1.91 11.60 -14.38
CA ALA A 105 2.95 12.32 -13.64
C ALA A 105 4.17 12.66 -14.52
N ILE A 106 4.60 11.73 -15.37
CA ILE A 106 5.64 11.95 -16.38
C ILE A 106 5.23 13.08 -17.34
N LYS A 107 4.00 13.04 -17.85
CA LYS A 107 3.51 14.06 -18.79
C LYS A 107 3.47 15.43 -18.13
N ILE A 108 2.93 15.53 -16.92
CA ILE A 108 2.84 16.80 -16.16
C ILE A 108 4.25 17.36 -15.93
N ASN A 109 5.19 16.56 -15.43
CA ASN A 109 6.53 17.08 -15.14
C ASN A 109 7.33 17.40 -16.40
N SER A 110 7.14 16.64 -17.49
CA SER A 110 7.70 17.00 -18.80
C SER A 110 7.17 18.35 -19.32
N THR A 111 5.88 18.68 -19.07
CA THR A 111 5.36 20.02 -19.43
C THR A 111 5.92 21.16 -18.59
N LYS A 112 6.48 20.86 -17.41
CA LYS A 112 7.21 21.81 -16.56
C LYS A 112 8.69 21.93 -16.94
N GLY A 113 9.13 21.33 -18.06
CA GLY A 113 10.52 21.38 -18.51
C GLY A 113 11.45 20.35 -17.86
N VAL A 114 10.95 19.46 -17.00
CA VAL A 114 11.78 18.38 -16.40
C VAL A 114 12.27 17.44 -17.49
N ASP A 115 13.59 17.24 -17.58
CA ASP A 115 14.18 16.13 -18.33
C ASP A 115 13.96 14.82 -17.58
N VAL A 116 12.81 14.20 -17.84
CA VAL A 116 12.39 12.94 -17.22
C VAL A 116 13.43 11.85 -17.43
N VAL A 117 14.09 11.81 -18.60
CA VAL A 117 15.05 10.75 -18.91
C VAL A 117 16.28 10.86 -18.04
N SER A 118 16.82 12.06 -17.84
CA SER A 118 17.96 12.24 -16.92
C SER A 118 17.58 11.92 -15.48
N VAL A 119 16.41 12.34 -15.00
CA VAL A 119 15.93 11.99 -13.64
C VAL A 119 15.85 10.48 -13.46
N LEU A 120 15.24 9.75 -14.41
CA LEU A 120 15.09 8.29 -14.34
C LEU A 120 16.44 7.55 -14.43
N LYS A 121 17.44 8.10 -15.12
CA LYS A 121 18.81 7.54 -15.14
C LYS A 121 19.50 7.61 -13.78
N THR A 122 19.10 8.53 -12.91
CA THR A 122 19.65 8.60 -11.53
C THR A 122 19.05 7.56 -10.59
N VAL A 123 18.02 6.83 -11.01
CA VAL A 123 17.36 5.83 -10.16
C VAL A 123 18.19 4.55 -10.13
N PRO A 124 18.63 4.08 -8.95
CA PRO A 124 19.31 2.80 -8.81
C PRO A 124 18.28 1.65 -8.86
N TRP A 125 17.80 1.33 -10.07
CA TRP A 125 16.63 0.46 -10.31
C TRP A 125 16.65 -0.87 -9.55
N GLY A 126 17.78 -1.57 -9.48
CA GLY A 126 17.86 -2.86 -8.78
C GLY A 126 17.57 -2.72 -7.28
N SER A 127 18.26 -1.79 -6.61
CA SER A 127 18.06 -1.48 -5.20
C SER A 127 16.68 -0.88 -4.92
N PHE A 128 16.18 -0.04 -5.82
CA PHE A 128 14.87 0.58 -5.69
C PHE A 128 13.72 -0.44 -5.79
N ILE A 129 13.74 -1.30 -6.82
CA ILE A 129 12.75 -2.36 -7.00
C ILE A 129 12.75 -3.31 -5.79
N LEU A 130 13.94 -3.65 -5.30
CA LEU A 130 14.07 -4.48 -4.11
C LEU A 130 13.49 -3.79 -2.87
N LEU A 131 13.76 -2.49 -2.68
CA LEU A 131 13.20 -1.72 -1.56
C LEU A 131 11.68 -1.77 -1.55
N VAL A 132 11.03 -1.39 -2.65
CA VAL A 132 9.55 -1.35 -2.71
C VAL A 132 8.92 -2.74 -2.61
N LEU A 133 9.61 -3.80 -3.06
CA LEU A 133 9.18 -5.18 -2.84
C LEU A 133 9.28 -5.61 -1.38
N LEU A 134 10.32 -5.18 -0.66
CA LEU A 134 10.46 -5.50 0.77
C LEU A 134 9.42 -4.75 1.61
N ILE A 135 9.14 -3.48 1.29
CA ILE A 135 8.05 -2.70 1.91
C ILE A 135 6.72 -3.42 1.69
N GLY A 136 6.36 -3.69 0.43
CA GLY A 136 5.13 -4.40 0.10
C GLY A 136 5.06 -5.80 0.74
N LEU A 137 6.18 -6.52 0.83
CA LEU A 137 6.23 -7.82 1.50
C LEU A 137 5.94 -7.69 2.99
N PHE A 138 6.62 -6.75 3.67
CA PHE A 138 6.44 -6.50 5.09
C PHE A 138 5.00 -6.13 5.40
N GLU A 139 4.46 -5.12 4.71
CA GLU A 139 3.14 -4.59 4.98
C GLU A 139 2.05 -5.61 4.64
N GLU A 140 2.10 -6.29 3.49
CA GLU A 140 1.10 -7.30 3.17
C GLU A 140 1.17 -8.51 4.12
N CYS A 141 2.36 -8.94 4.55
CA CYS A 141 2.47 -9.99 5.56
C CYS A 141 1.91 -9.54 6.92
N LEU A 142 2.16 -8.31 7.35
CA LEU A 142 1.66 -7.79 8.62
C LEU A 142 0.14 -7.61 8.58
N PHE A 143 -0.39 -6.92 7.57
CA PHE A 143 -1.81 -6.58 7.53
C PHE A 143 -2.67 -7.70 6.97
N ARG A 144 -2.30 -8.34 5.85
CA ARG A 144 -3.15 -9.38 5.22
C ARG A 144 -2.83 -10.74 5.81
N GLY A 145 -1.56 -10.99 6.10
CA GLY A 145 -1.09 -12.24 6.67
C GLY A 145 -1.42 -12.38 8.16
N ALA A 146 -1.12 -11.36 8.97
CA ALA A 146 -1.35 -11.41 10.42
C ALA A 146 -2.68 -10.76 10.83
N VAL A 147 -2.84 -9.45 10.67
CA VAL A 147 -3.99 -8.69 11.21
C VAL A 147 -5.31 -9.21 10.63
N PHE A 148 -5.46 -9.20 9.31
CA PHE A 148 -6.65 -9.70 8.62
C PHE A 148 -6.96 -11.13 9.04
N HIS A 149 -6.00 -12.05 8.98
CA HIS A 149 -6.24 -13.44 9.37
C HIS A 149 -6.64 -13.58 10.84
N GLY A 150 -5.97 -12.86 11.75
CA GLY A 150 -6.26 -12.87 13.17
C GLY A 150 -7.70 -12.45 13.49
N PHE A 151 -8.19 -11.41 12.80
CA PHE A 151 -9.59 -10.97 12.89
C PHE A 151 -10.56 -11.89 12.14
N GLU A 152 -10.14 -12.47 11.01
CA GLU A 152 -10.95 -13.40 10.19
C GLU A 152 -11.37 -14.62 11.00
N LEU A 153 -10.49 -15.12 11.88
CA LEU A 153 -10.76 -16.25 12.76
C LEU A 153 -11.93 -16.03 13.75
N ASN A 154 -12.26 -14.78 14.09
CA ASN A 154 -13.23 -14.45 15.14
C ASN A 154 -14.48 -13.73 14.62
N TYR A 155 -14.32 -12.88 13.61
CA TYR A 155 -15.37 -11.96 13.16
C TYR A 155 -15.77 -12.16 11.70
N GLY A 156 -15.14 -13.12 11.03
CA GLY A 156 -15.35 -13.39 9.62
C GLY A 156 -14.67 -12.37 8.70
N PRO A 157 -14.68 -12.65 7.39
CA PRO A 157 -13.81 -11.99 6.42
C PRO A 157 -14.18 -10.52 6.14
N LEU A 158 -15.46 -10.14 6.22
CA LEU A 158 -15.87 -8.76 5.94
C LEU A 158 -15.47 -7.78 7.06
N VAL A 159 -15.70 -8.16 8.32
CA VAL A 159 -15.27 -7.35 9.47
C VAL A 159 -13.74 -7.28 9.53
N ALA A 160 -13.08 -8.41 9.32
CA ALA A 160 -11.62 -8.47 9.25
C ALA A 160 -11.03 -7.58 8.15
N ALA A 161 -11.67 -7.52 6.97
CA ALA A 161 -11.25 -6.65 5.88
C ALA A 161 -11.31 -5.17 6.29
N LEU A 162 -12.42 -4.74 6.90
CA LEU A 162 -12.58 -3.36 7.36
C LEU A 162 -11.55 -3.01 8.45
N VAL A 163 -11.42 -3.85 9.48
CA VAL A 163 -10.49 -3.60 10.59
C VAL A 163 -9.04 -3.57 10.10
N SER A 164 -8.63 -4.54 9.29
CA SER A 164 -7.28 -4.56 8.72
C SER A 164 -6.98 -3.32 7.87
N SER A 165 -7.99 -2.82 7.14
CA SER A 165 -7.83 -1.64 6.29
C SER A 165 -7.70 -0.37 7.11
N VAL A 166 -8.51 -0.21 8.17
CA VAL A 166 -8.41 0.92 9.09
C VAL A 166 -7.06 0.93 9.82
N LEU A 167 -6.61 -0.23 10.33
CA LEU A 167 -5.33 -0.35 11.01
C LEU A 167 -4.14 -0.11 10.06
N PHE A 168 -4.27 -0.51 8.79
CA PHE A 168 -3.28 -0.21 7.75
C PHE A 168 -3.15 1.30 7.50
N GLY A 169 -4.28 2.00 7.36
CA GLY A 169 -4.30 3.46 7.30
C GLY A 169 -3.67 4.08 8.54
N ALA A 170 -4.11 3.67 9.73
CA ALA A 170 -3.63 4.24 11.01
C ALA A 170 -2.12 4.07 11.22
N MET A 171 -1.50 3.01 10.69
CA MET A 171 -0.05 2.82 10.81
C MET A 171 0.77 3.90 10.11
N HIS A 172 0.17 4.64 9.18
CA HIS A 172 0.80 5.80 8.54
C HIS A 172 0.94 7.03 9.45
N PHE A 173 0.37 7.03 10.66
CA PHE A 173 0.76 8.01 11.69
C PHE A 173 2.27 8.00 11.98
N ILE A 174 2.96 6.92 11.62
CA ILE A 174 4.42 6.85 11.64
C ILE A 174 5.08 8.02 10.90
N ASN A 175 4.49 8.49 9.80
CA ASN A 175 5.09 9.56 9.00
C ASN A 175 5.00 10.92 9.69
N TRP A 176 3.91 11.16 10.44
CA TRP A 176 3.85 12.31 11.33
C TRP A 176 4.93 12.23 12.42
N VAL A 177 5.12 11.04 13.01
CA VAL A 177 6.20 10.81 14.00
C VAL A 177 7.58 11.09 13.38
N THR A 178 7.80 10.73 12.11
CA THR A 178 9.07 10.98 11.39
C THR A 178 9.23 12.42 10.89
N GLY A 179 8.23 13.28 11.11
CA GLY A 179 8.35 14.72 10.87
C GLY A 179 7.45 15.29 9.79
N GLU A 180 6.61 14.47 9.14
CA GLU A 180 5.64 14.95 8.16
C GLU A 180 4.52 15.77 8.81
N ALA A 181 4.01 16.79 8.11
CA ALA A 181 2.90 17.60 8.57
C ALA A 181 1.63 16.76 8.82
N LEU A 182 0.95 17.02 9.93
CA LEU A 182 -0.22 16.25 10.34
C LEU A 182 -1.34 16.23 9.27
N GLY A 183 -1.53 17.34 8.55
CA GLY A 183 -2.55 17.44 7.50
C GLY A 183 -2.30 16.47 6.34
N SER A 184 -1.08 16.42 5.81
CA SER A 184 -0.73 15.50 4.73
C SER A 184 -0.71 14.04 5.21
N THR A 185 -0.29 13.80 6.46
CA THR A 185 -0.39 12.47 7.07
C THR A 185 -1.85 12.00 7.17
N PHE A 186 -2.80 12.88 7.49
CA PHE A 186 -4.22 12.51 7.51
C PHE A 186 -4.75 12.10 6.13
N ASP A 187 -4.39 12.86 5.09
CA ASP A 187 -4.75 12.49 3.71
C ASP A 187 -4.18 11.10 3.35
N GLN A 188 -2.93 10.85 3.73
CA GLN A 188 -2.29 9.55 3.54
C GLN A 188 -2.96 8.43 4.32
N ILE A 189 -3.35 8.64 5.57
CA ILE A 189 -4.06 7.64 6.40
C ILE A 189 -5.37 7.22 5.71
N ILE A 190 -6.13 8.19 5.18
CA ILE A 190 -7.38 7.92 4.47
C ILE A 190 -7.10 7.13 3.19
N GLN A 191 -6.13 7.59 2.37
CA GLN A 191 -5.75 6.95 1.12
C GLN A 191 -5.24 5.52 1.33
N ALA A 192 -4.36 5.33 2.30
CA ALA A 192 -3.83 4.04 2.69
C ALA A 192 -4.94 3.13 3.21
N GLY A 193 -5.84 3.62 4.05
CA GLY A 193 -7.00 2.85 4.50
C GLY A 193 -7.90 2.37 3.36
N MET A 194 -8.13 3.20 2.34
CA MET A 194 -8.89 2.82 1.14
C MET A 194 -8.15 1.76 0.30
N SER A 195 -6.83 1.92 0.11
CA SER A 195 -5.96 0.91 -0.51
C SER A 195 -5.95 -0.40 0.29
N GLY A 196 -6.04 -0.25 1.61
CA GLY A 196 -6.31 -1.26 2.63
C GLY A 196 -7.28 -2.32 2.13
N LEU A 197 -8.46 -1.82 1.78
CA LEU A 197 -9.63 -2.62 1.41
C LEU A 197 -9.42 -3.33 0.07
N LEU A 198 -8.77 -2.64 -0.89
CA LEU A 198 -8.45 -3.20 -2.19
C LEU A 198 -7.47 -4.37 -2.08
N TYR A 199 -6.37 -4.23 -1.33
CA TYR A 199 -5.38 -5.29 -1.18
C TYR A 199 -5.94 -6.51 -0.43
N VAL A 200 -6.83 -6.32 0.55
CA VAL A 200 -7.59 -7.44 1.15
C VAL A 200 -8.46 -8.11 0.09
N GLY A 201 -9.16 -7.33 -0.74
CA GLY A 201 -9.94 -7.84 -1.86
C GLY A 201 -9.11 -8.68 -2.84
N ILE A 202 -7.93 -8.19 -3.23
CA ILE A 202 -6.99 -8.91 -4.11
C ILE A 202 -6.54 -10.20 -3.43
N THR A 203 -6.15 -10.15 -2.15
CA THR A 203 -5.71 -11.32 -1.37
C THR A 203 -6.79 -12.39 -1.32
N LEU A 204 -8.04 -12.01 -1.06
CA LEU A 204 -9.18 -12.90 -1.02
C LEU A 204 -9.54 -13.45 -2.40
N ARG A 205 -9.52 -12.62 -3.45
CA ARG A 205 -9.79 -13.05 -4.83
C ARG A 205 -8.75 -14.01 -5.35
N MET A 206 -7.49 -13.76 -5.05
CA MET A 206 -6.36 -14.55 -5.54
C MET A 206 -6.02 -15.72 -4.62
N ASN A 207 -6.55 -15.76 -3.39
CA ASN A 207 -6.12 -16.71 -2.36
C ASN A 207 -4.58 -16.72 -2.18
N SER A 208 -3.95 -15.55 -2.29
CA SER A 208 -2.51 -15.38 -2.24
C SER A 208 -2.17 -13.92 -1.93
N ILE A 209 -1.26 -13.70 -0.98
CA ILE A 209 -0.80 -12.34 -0.64
C ILE A 209 0.20 -11.79 -1.65
N TRP A 210 0.87 -12.64 -2.44
CA TRP A 210 1.93 -12.21 -3.37
C TRP A 210 1.43 -11.24 -4.44
N PHE A 211 0.17 -11.34 -4.86
CA PHE A 211 -0.43 -10.36 -5.77
C PHE A 211 -0.65 -9.01 -5.09
N GLY A 212 -0.99 -9.01 -3.80
CA GLY A 212 -0.97 -7.82 -2.96
C GLY A 212 0.43 -7.22 -2.91
N VAL A 213 1.45 -8.03 -2.58
CA VAL A 213 2.85 -7.58 -2.47
C VAL A 213 3.32 -6.89 -3.74
N VAL A 214 3.09 -7.50 -4.90
CA VAL A 214 3.51 -6.94 -6.19
C VAL A 214 2.74 -5.66 -6.51
N THR A 215 1.43 -5.63 -6.29
CA THR A 215 0.63 -4.43 -6.60
C THR A 215 0.89 -3.27 -5.64
N HIS A 216 1.22 -3.57 -4.39
CA HIS A 216 1.69 -2.62 -3.40
C HIS A 216 3.04 -2.03 -3.81
N ALA A 217 4.02 -2.88 -4.15
CA ALA A 217 5.32 -2.43 -4.64
C ALA A 217 5.23 -1.57 -5.91
N ILE A 218 4.28 -1.87 -6.81
CA ILE A 218 3.99 -1.03 -7.98
C ILE A 218 3.45 0.34 -7.55
N TRP A 219 2.53 0.37 -6.59
CA TRP A 219 2.00 1.63 -6.04
C TRP A 219 3.11 2.49 -5.42
N ASP A 220 3.87 1.94 -4.49
CA ASP A 220 4.98 2.66 -3.84
C ASP A 220 6.04 3.09 -4.85
N GLY A 221 6.35 2.21 -5.80
CA GLY A 221 7.27 2.52 -6.89
C GLY A 221 6.80 3.72 -7.72
N VAL A 222 5.52 3.77 -8.08
CA VAL A 222 4.95 4.89 -8.83
C VAL A 222 4.96 6.17 -8.01
N ILE A 223 4.51 6.16 -6.75
CA ILE A 223 4.48 7.38 -5.94
C ILE A 223 5.91 7.91 -5.68
N ASN A 224 6.91 7.03 -5.48
CA ASN A 224 8.32 7.44 -5.29
C ASN A 224 8.91 8.06 -6.55
N ILE A 225 8.63 7.48 -7.73
CA ILE A 225 9.10 8.04 -8.99
C ILE A 225 8.40 9.38 -9.28
N SER A 226 7.10 9.46 -9.05
CA SER A 226 6.35 10.71 -9.17
C SER A 226 6.92 11.79 -8.24
N GLY A 227 7.17 11.49 -6.97
CA GLY A 227 7.78 12.42 -6.01
C GLY A 227 9.17 12.90 -6.44
N LYS A 228 10.00 12.00 -6.98
CA LYS A 228 11.31 12.37 -7.53
C LYS A 228 11.22 13.29 -8.74
N LEU A 229 10.22 13.11 -9.61
CA LEU A 229 9.96 14.00 -10.74
C LEU A 229 9.44 15.37 -10.29
N ASP A 230 8.55 15.40 -9.29
CA ASP A 230 8.03 16.64 -8.72
C ASP A 230 9.13 17.44 -8.02
N ALA A 231 10.04 16.78 -7.29
CA ALA A 231 11.20 17.42 -6.68
C ALA A 231 12.10 18.07 -7.74
N ALA A 232 12.34 17.40 -8.88
CA ALA A 232 13.11 17.99 -9.98
C ALA A 232 12.41 19.22 -10.59
N ALA A 233 11.09 19.20 -10.71
CA ALA A 233 10.33 20.35 -11.19
C ALA A 233 10.40 21.56 -10.25
N ILE A 234 10.37 21.33 -8.93
CA ILE A 234 10.51 22.39 -7.92
C ILE A 234 11.87 23.09 -8.04
N VAL A 235 12.95 22.31 -8.20
CA VAL A 235 14.31 22.86 -8.39
C VAL A 235 14.36 23.75 -9.64
N LEU A 236 13.83 23.30 -10.78
CA LEU A 236 13.77 24.10 -12.01
C LEU A 236 12.94 25.39 -11.83
N GLY A 237 11.76 25.31 -11.22
CA GLY A 237 10.91 26.49 -10.99
C GLY A 237 11.48 27.49 -9.99
N SER A 238 12.35 27.05 -9.07
CA SER A 238 13.09 27.94 -8.17
C SER A 238 14.18 28.75 -8.87
N GLU A 239 14.66 28.27 -10.03
CA GLU A 239 15.60 29.00 -10.90
C GLU A 239 14.88 29.96 -11.86
N GLU A 240 13.59 29.72 -12.14
CA GLU A 240 12.79 30.43 -13.16
C GLU A 240 11.88 31.55 -12.63
N THR A 241 12.02 31.99 -11.37
CA THR A 241 11.18 33.06 -10.79
C THR A 241 11.54 34.47 -11.33
N VAL A 242 11.40 34.66 -12.63
CA VAL A 242 11.21 35.97 -13.29
C VAL A 242 10.13 35.79 -14.36
N THR A 243 8.99 36.45 -14.14
CA THR A 243 7.81 36.65 -15.01
C THR A 243 6.96 35.44 -15.34
N ILE A 244 5.66 35.45 -14.98
CA ILE A 244 4.55 35.06 -15.86
C ILE A 244 3.26 35.82 -15.46
N GLU A 245 2.63 36.46 -16.45
CA GLU A 245 1.25 36.95 -16.46
C GLU A 245 0.25 35.79 -16.70
N ALA A 246 -0.90 35.83 -16.04
CA ALA A 246 -1.93 34.79 -16.11
C ALA A 246 -2.75 34.84 -17.42
N SER A 247 -2.81 33.72 -18.15
CA SER A 247 -3.75 33.54 -19.27
C SER A 247 -4.99 32.72 -18.87
N SER A 248 -6.17 33.27 -19.12
CA SER A 248 -7.48 32.71 -18.78
C SER A 248 -8.04 31.80 -19.89
N THR A 249 -7.98 30.48 -19.71
CA THR A 249 -8.77 29.49 -20.47
C THR A 249 -9.39 28.49 -19.47
N GLY A 250 -10.45 28.92 -18.77
CA GLY A 250 -10.79 28.39 -17.44
C GLY A 250 -11.75 27.19 -17.35
N ASP A 251 -12.82 27.10 -18.15
CA ASP A 251 -14.00 26.40 -17.60
C ASP A 251 -14.17 24.92 -18.01
N ALA A 252 -13.98 24.58 -19.30
CA ALA A 252 -14.12 23.19 -19.75
C ALA A 252 -12.92 22.30 -19.37
N ALA A 253 -11.72 22.90 -19.37
CA ALA A 253 -10.50 22.25 -18.90
C ALA A 253 -10.55 22.02 -17.37
N ALA A 254 -11.08 22.97 -16.59
CA ALA A 254 -11.28 22.77 -15.16
C ALA A 254 -12.34 21.71 -14.85
N ALA A 255 -13.45 21.65 -15.60
CA ALA A 255 -14.49 20.64 -15.40
C ALA A 255 -13.99 19.20 -15.67
N SER A 256 -13.25 19.01 -16.77
CA SER A 256 -12.63 17.73 -17.11
C SER A 256 -11.50 17.35 -16.14
N ALA A 257 -10.70 18.31 -15.69
CA ALA A 257 -9.71 18.08 -14.63
C ALA A 257 -10.38 17.67 -13.30
N GLY A 258 -11.53 18.27 -12.96
CA GLY A 258 -12.31 17.92 -11.77
C GLY A 258 -12.84 16.49 -11.81
N ILE A 259 -13.40 16.04 -12.94
CA ILE A 259 -13.89 14.66 -13.11
C ILE A 259 -12.74 13.65 -13.03
N ILE A 260 -11.61 13.92 -13.68
CA ILE A 260 -10.41 13.06 -13.62
C ILE A 260 -9.89 12.98 -12.19
N SER A 261 -9.82 14.10 -11.48
CA SER A 261 -9.39 14.15 -10.08
C SER A 261 -10.30 13.29 -9.18
N LEU A 262 -11.63 13.38 -9.34
CA LEU A 262 -12.57 12.55 -8.60
C LEU A 262 -12.40 11.06 -8.93
N LEU A 263 -12.24 10.71 -10.20
CA LEU A 263 -12.02 9.32 -10.61
C LEU A 263 -10.73 8.76 -10.02
N VAL A 264 -9.63 9.50 -10.06
CA VAL A 264 -8.35 9.08 -9.47
C VAL A 264 -8.47 8.94 -7.95
N LYS A 265 -9.10 9.91 -7.28
CA LYS A 265 -9.29 9.91 -5.82
C LYS A 265 -10.14 8.74 -5.33
N TYR A 266 -11.22 8.40 -6.04
CA TYR A 266 -12.17 7.38 -5.60
C TYR A 266 -11.99 6.01 -6.28
N PHE A 267 -11.05 5.87 -7.22
CA PHE A 267 -10.82 4.59 -7.89
C PHE A 267 -10.52 3.46 -6.91
N GLN A 268 -9.57 3.66 -6.00
CA GLN A 268 -9.11 2.64 -5.05
C GLN A 268 -10.23 2.11 -4.15
N PRO A 269 -11.01 2.94 -3.42
CA PRO A 269 -12.08 2.42 -2.56
C PRO A 269 -13.21 1.77 -3.37
N LEU A 270 -13.62 2.35 -4.50
CA LEU A 270 -14.70 1.79 -5.33
C LEU A 270 -14.29 0.45 -5.94
N PHE A 271 -13.07 0.39 -6.48
CA PHE A 271 -12.53 -0.84 -7.04
C PHE A 271 -12.31 -1.89 -5.94
N GLY A 272 -11.83 -1.51 -4.76
CA GLY A 272 -11.68 -2.41 -3.62
C GLY A 272 -13.01 -3.03 -3.17
N VAL A 273 -14.06 -2.22 -3.05
CA VAL A 273 -15.42 -2.71 -2.76
C VAL A 273 -15.91 -3.66 -3.85
N PHE A 274 -15.70 -3.32 -5.13
CA PHE A 274 -16.08 -4.18 -6.26
C PHE A 274 -15.35 -5.53 -6.23
N VAL A 275 -14.04 -5.52 -5.96
CA VAL A 275 -13.22 -6.73 -5.85
C VAL A 275 -13.71 -7.60 -4.69
N LEU A 276 -13.96 -7.02 -3.51
CA LEU A 276 -14.52 -7.75 -2.36
C LEU A 276 -15.91 -8.32 -2.62
N TRP A 277 -16.78 -7.55 -3.26
CA TRP A 277 -18.09 -8.04 -3.66
C TRP A 277 -17.99 -9.19 -4.66
N SER A 278 -17.07 -9.10 -5.64
CA SER A 278 -16.86 -10.18 -6.60
C SER A 278 -16.37 -11.46 -5.93
N TRP A 279 -15.55 -11.34 -4.89
CA TRP A 279 -15.08 -12.45 -4.07
C TRP A 279 -16.25 -13.07 -3.30
N TRP A 280 -17.05 -12.24 -2.62
CA TRP A 280 -18.21 -12.68 -1.85
C TRP A 280 -19.25 -13.39 -2.71
N ARG A 281 -19.45 -12.95 -3.95
CA ARG A 281 -20.32 -13.66 -4.91
C ARG A 281 -19.73 -15.01 -5.34
N GLN A 282 -18.42 -15.11 -5.50
CA GLN A 282 -17.75 -16.38 -5.82
C GLN A 282 -17.83 -17.36 -4.65
N SER A 283 -17.62 -16.90 -3.41
CA SER A 283 -17.63 -17.75 -2.23
C SER A 283 -19.01 -18.35 -1.92
N LYS A 284 -20.08 -17.79 -2.48
CA LYS A 284 -21.45 -18.29 -2.35
C LYS A 284 -21.87 -19.28 -3.45
N ARG A 285 -21.04 -19.55 -4.46
CA ARG A 285 -21.38 -20.51 -5.52
C ARG A 285 -21.32 -21.94 -4.95
N PRO A 286 -22.32 -22.80 -5.21
CA PRO A 286 -22.24 -24.21 -4.85
C PRO A 286 -21.00 -24.83 -5.50
N THR A 287 -20.16 -25.51 -4.72
CA THR A 287 -19.07 -26.32 -5.27
C THR A 287 -19.67 -27.47 -6.08
N ALA A 288 -19.30 -27.57 -7.37
CA ALA A 288 -19.84 -28.54 -8.32
C ALA A 288 -19.74 -30.02 -7.87
N THR A 289 -18.91 -30.31 -6.87
CA THR A 289 -18.75 -31.63 -6.24
C THR A 289 -19.93 -32.11 -5.41
N ALA A 290 -20.91 -31.24 -5.09
CA ALA A 290 -22.09 -31.63 -4.31
C ALA A 290 -23.25 -32.20 -5.15
N GLN A 291 -23.16 -32.16 -6.49
CA GLN A 291 -24.25 -32.60 -7.38
C GLN A 291 -24.07 -34.01 -7.97
N THR A 292 -22.97 -34.70 -7.67
CA THR A 292 -22.69 -36.05 -8.19
C THR A 292 -23.08 -37.19 -7.24
N PHE A 293 -23.72 -36.91 -6.10
CA PHE A 293 -24.15 -37.93 -5.13
C PHE A 293 -25.67 -38.08 -5.01
N GLU A 294 -26.46 -37.50 -5.92
CA GLU A 294 -27.93 -37.54 -5.88
C GLU A 294 -28.58 -38.03 -7.19
N LYS A 295 -27.89 -38.86 -7.98
CA LYS A 295 -28.50 -39.57 -9.11
C LYS A 295 -28.14 -41.03 -9.12
#